data_AF-A0A7G8J3P6-F1
#
_entry.id   AF-A0A7G8J3P6-F1
#
_cell.length_a   1.000
_cell.length_b   1.000
_cell.length_c   1.000
_cell.angle_alpha   90.00
_cell.angle_beta   90.00
_cell.angle_gamma   90.00
#
_symmetry.space_group_name_H-M   'P 1'
#
loop_
_entity.id
_entity.type
_entity.pdbx_description
1 polymer ?
#
loop_
_entity_poly.entity_id
_entity_poly.type
_entity_poly.pdbx_seq_one_letter_code
_entity_poly.pdbx_strand_id
1 'polypeptide(L)'
;MVLLVVLALLPWALPSLQFWRWRAFPMLLLATLMQAGVQLSDEVMLVQQWGRQWLLARHQGRAALMSSHGDLLSCQLAQQLGHGYGHQRLDWLVVMDPVASEQIDCWTELAHTVRAEHQGQPPLLPGQRLQSPGLMLRPLHGQDRRWNLRVNGQSHRLKQSSGGALRWDHAG
;
A
#
# COMPACT_ATOMS: atom_id res chain seq x y z
N MET A 1 19.81 2.78 12.97
CA MET A 1 19.73 1.46 12.31
C MET A 1 21.09 0.77 12.20
N VAL A 2 22.15 1.44 11.74
CA VAL A 2 23.51 0.85 11.65
C VAL A 2 24.13 0.52 13.02
N LEU A 3 23.83 1.33 14.05
CA LEU A 3 24.41 1.17 15.39
C LEU A 3 24.10 -0.19 16.05
N LEU A 4 22.89 -0.74 15.82
CA LEU A 4 22.45 -2.01 16.40
C LEU A 4 23.09 -3.21 15.71
N VAL A 5 23.34 -3.12 14.40
CA VAL A 5 24.06 -4.15 13.63
C VAL A 5 25.53 -4.20 14.07
N VAL A 6 26.14 -3.03 14.31
CA VAL A 6 27.51 -2.94 14.85
C VAL A 6 27.60 -3.50 16.27
N LEU A 7 26.61 -3.21 17.13
CA LEU A 7 26.53 -3.78 18.49
C LEU A 7 26.28 -5.30 18.50
N ALA A 8 25.58 -5.84 17.50
CA ALA A 8 25.36 -7.28 17.35
C ALA A 8 26.60 -8.04 16.85
N LEU A 9 27.51 -7.38 16.12
CA LEU A 9 28.78 -7.93 15.65
C LEU A 9 29.89 -7.86 16.70
N LEU A 10 29.83 -6.90 17.61
CA LEU A 10 30.75 -6.70 18.74
C LEU A 10 31.02 -7.96 19.61
N PRO A 11 30.03 -8.78 20.01
CA PRO A 11 30.27 -10.01 20.77
C PRO A 11 30.87 -11.16 19.94
N TRP A 12 30.90 -11.04 18.61
CA TRP A 12 31.58 -12.00 17.73
C TRP A 12 33.07 -11.64 17.53
N ALA A 13 33.44 -10.38 17.73
CA ALA A 13 34.83 -9.89 17.62
C ALA A 13 35.64 -10.03 18.93
N LEU A 14 34.99 -10.18 20.09
CA LEU A 14 35.64 -10.27 21.39
C LEU A 14 35.51 -11.69 22.00
N PRO A 15 36.59 -12.50 22.01
CA PRO A 15 36.57 -13.88 22.48
C PRO A 15 36.33 -14.04 23.99
N SER A 16 36.40 -12.95 24.78
CA SER A 16 36.21 -12.97 26.24
C SER A 16 34.75 -13.02 26.71
N LEU A 17 33.76 -12.80 25.83
CA LEU A 17 32.33 -12.76 26.17
C LEU A 17 31.55 -14.03 25.76
N GLN A 18 32.24 -15.17 25.66
CA GLN A 18 31.67 -16.42 25.14
C GLN A 18 30.46 -16.95 25.93
N PHE A 19 30.40 -16.73 27.25
CA PHE A 19 29.27 -17.15 28.08
C PHE A 19 28.01 -16.28 27.85
N TRP A 20 28.18 -15.03 27.40
CA TRP A 20 27.07 -14.12 27.11
C TRP A 20 26.49 -14.33 25.70
N ARG A 21 27.24 -14.97 24.79
CA ARG A 21 26.80 -15.29 23.42
C ARG A 21 25.57 -16.20 23.40
N TRP A 22 25.49 -17.17 24.30
CA TRP A 22 24.35 -18.09 24.40
C TRP A 22 23.06 -17.41 24.87
N ARG A 23 23.19 -16.31 25.63
CA ARG A 23 22.06 -15.50 26.09
C ARG A 23 21.69 -14.37 25.12
N ALA A 24 22.68 -13.87 24.38
CA ALA A 24 22.48 -12.89 23.33
C ALA A 24 21.83 -13.49 22.08
N PHE A 25 22.11 -14.76 21.74
CA PHE A 25 21.56 -15.44 20.57
C PHE A 25 20.01 -15.50 20.54
N PRO A 26 19.31 -15.98 21.60
CA PRO A 26 17.85 -15.98 21.61
C PRO A 26 17.27 -14.57 21.59
N MET A 27 17.94 -13.59 22.22
CA MET A 27 17.48 -12.20 22.21
C MET A 27 17.61 -11.56 20.82
N LEU A 28 18.71 -11.82 20.11
CA LEU A 28 18.92 -11.41 18.72
C LEU A 28 17.90 -12.08 17.80
N LEU A 29 17.69 -13.39 17.97
CA LEU A 29 16.74 -14.16 17.17
C LEU A 29 15.30 -13.66 17.38
N LEU A 30 14.90 -13.39 18.62
CA LEU A 30 13.60 -12.80 18.96
C LEU A 30 13.45 -11.39 18.36
N ALA A 31 14.48 -10.56 18.43
CA ALA A 31 14.48 -9.23 17.84
C ALA A 31 14.35 -9.29 16.31
N THR A 32 15.07 -10.19 15.63
CA THR A 32 14.92 -10.40 14.19
C THR A 32 13.56 -10.98 13.81
N LEU A 33 12.98 -11.86 14.62
CA LEU A 33 11.63 -12.38 14.37
C LEU A 33 10.55 -11.32 14.58
N MET A 34 10.68 -10.49 15.62
CA MET A 34 9.79 -9.33 15.80
C MET A 34 9.96 -8.34 14.65
N GLN A 35 11.19 -8.05 14.23
CA GLN A 35 11.45 -7.16 13.10
C GLN A 35 10.92 -7.73 11.79
N ALA A 36 11.11 -9.02 11.53
CA ALA A 36 10.52 -9.69 10.37
C ALA A 36 9.00 -9.59 10.42
N GLY A 37 8.38 -9.85 11.58
CA GLY A 37 6.94 -9.69 11.78
C GLY A 37 6.45 -8.27 11.51
N VAL A 38 7.20 -7.25 11.94
CA VAL A 38 6.87 -5.84 11.69
C VAL A 38 7.10 -5.44 10.23
N GLN A 39 8.16 -5.91 9.57
CA GLN A 39 8.39 -5.68 8.14
C GLN A 39 7.35 -6.37 7.24
N LEU A 40 6.80 -7.48 7.73
CA LEU A 40 5.67 -8.17 7.13
C LEU A 40 4.33 -7.51 7.47
N SER A 41 4.29 -6.65 8.49
CA SER A 41 3.07 -5.97 8.94
C SER A 41 2.90 -4.66 8.19
N ASP A 42 2.30 -4.80 7.01
CA ASP A 42 1.36 -3.87 6.40
C ASP A 42 1.84 -2.43 6.25
N GLU A 43 2.24 -2.11 5.02
CA GLU A 43 2.68 -0.78 4.67
C GLU A 43 1.71 -0.12 3.70
N VAL A 44 1.35 1.12 4.02
CA VAL A 44 0.61 2.00 3.14
C VAL A 44 1.62 2.97 2.53
N MET A 45 2.08 2.66 1.32
CA MET A 45 3.00 3.53 0.60
C MET A 45 2.21 4.41 -0.37
N LEU A 46 2.27 5.73 -0.15
CA LEU A 46 1.90 6.69 -1.17
C LEU A 46 3.11 6.88 -2.09
N VAL A 47 3.02 6.37 -3.31
CA VAL A 47 4.05 6.52 -4.33
C VAL A 47 3.62 7.66 -5.26
N GLN A 48 4.38 8.75 -5.22
CA GLN A 48 4.22 9.87 -6.15
C GLN A 48 5.35 9.82 -7.17
N GLN A 49 5.02 9.55 -8.44
CA GLN A 49 5.98 9.58 -9.54
C GLN A 49 5.40 10.36 -10.73
N TRP A 50 6.17 11.33 -11.25
CA TRP A 50 5.85 12.13 -12.45
C TRP A 50 4.47 12.80 -12.46
N GLY A 51 4.09 13.46 -11.35
CA GLY A 51 2.79 14.15 -11.26
C GLY A 51 1.58 13.23 -11.16
N ARG A 52 1.79 11.91 -11.22
CA ARG A 52 0.78 10.88 -11.04
C ARG A 52 0.93 10.27 -9.66
N GLN A 53 -0.19 10.11 -8.98
CA GLN A 53 -0.22 9.66 -7.60
C GLN A 53 -0.87 8.29 -7.52
N TRP A 54 -0.14 7.40 -6.85
CA TRP A 54 -0.46 6.00 -6.65
C TRP A 54 -0.50 5.76 -5.17
N LEU A 55 -1.55 5.09 -4.72
CA LEU A 55 -1.63 4.66 -3.35
C LEU A 55 -1.65 3.15 -3.36
N LEU A 56 -0.55 2.56 -2.88
CA LEU A 56 -0.46 1.12 -2.67
C LEU A 56 -0.69 0.85 -1.19
N ALA A 57 -1.74 0.09 -0.91
CA ALA A 57 -2.02 -0.41 0.41
C ALA A 57 -1.74 -1.92 0.41
N ARG A 58 -0.73 -2.35 1.16
CA ARG A 58 -0.37 -3.76 1.31
C ARG A 58 -0.77 -4.25 2.69
N HIS A 59 -1.43 -5.40 2.74
CA HIS A 59 -1.77 -6.08 3.99
C HIS A 59 -1.59 -7.60 3.85
N GLN A 60 -0.66 -8.20 4.58
CA GLN A 60 -0.42 -9.67 4.65
C GLN A 60 -0.77 -10.50 3.39
N GLY A 61 -0.08 -10.26 2.28
CA GLY A 61 -0.30 -11.03 1.04
C GLY A 61 -1.38 -10.46 0.11
N ARG A 62 -2.10 -9.43 0.57
CA ARG A 62 -3.12 -8.69 -0.18
C ARG A 62 -2.61 -7.31 -0.52
N ALA A 63 -2.89 -6.85 -1.72
CA ALA A 63 -2.51 -5.52 -2.15
C ALA A 63 -3.70 -4.87 -2.85
N ALA A 64 -3.89 -3.61 -2.54
CA ALA A 64 -4.87 -2.76 -3.15
C ALA A 64 -4.18 -1.52 -3.71
N LEU A 65 -4.62 -1.11 -4.89
CA LEU A 65 -4.03 0.01 -5.59
C LEU A 65 -5.09 1.04 -5.95
N MET A 66 -4.79 2.30 -5.69
CA MET A 66 -5.59 3.42 -6.17
C MET A 66 -4.74 4.23 -7.15
N SER A 67 -5.20 4.32 -8.39
CA SER A 67 -4.63 5.17 -9.42
C SER A 67 -5.45 6.45 -9.58
N SER A 68 -4.75 7.57 -9.69
CA SER A 68 -5.35 8.85 -10.08
C SER A 68 -5.71 8.91 -11.56
N HIS A 69 -5.04 8.16 -12.43
CA HIS A 69 -5.15 8.25 -13.90
C HIS A 69 -5.46 6.89 -14.55
N GLY A 70 -6.23 6.90 -15.64
CA GLY A 70 -6.76 5.69 -16.29
C GLY A 70 -6.09 5.23 -17.58
N ASP A 71 -4.99 5.86 -17.99
CA ASP A 71 -4.32 5.63 -19.27
C ASP A 71 -3.40 4.39 -19.29
N LEU A 72 -2.98 3.99 -20.50
CA LEU A 72 -2.17 2.78 -20.72
C LEU A 72 -0.82 2.81 -19.97
N LEU A 73 -0.15 3.96 -19.93
CA LEU A 73 1.11 4.14 -19.18
C LEU A 73 0.90 3.93 -17.68
N SER A 74 -0.23 4.39 -17.16
CA SER A 74 -0.61 4.14 -15.77
C SER A 74 -0.78 2.65 -15.54
N CYS A 75 -1.49 1.93 -16.41
CA CYS A 75 -1.64 0.48 -16.24
C CYS A 75 -0.29 -0.27 -16.21
N GLN A 76 0.64 0.06 -17.11
CA GLN A 76 1.97 -0.57 -17.15
C GLN A 76 2.77 -0.31 -15.86
N LEU A 77 2.74 0.91 -15.35
CA LEU A 77 3.35 1.26 -14.06
C LEU A 77 2.70 0.50 -12.91
N ALA A 78 1.37 0.42 -12.88
CA ALA A 78 0.62 -0.35 -11.90
C ALA A 78 1.01 -1.83 -11.92
N GLN A 79 1.23 -2.39 -13.11
CA GLN A 79 1.70 -3.76 -13.32
C GLN A 79 3.12 -3.96 -12.81
N GLN A 80 4.03 -3.02 -13.09
CA GLN A 80 5.41 -3.07 -12.58
C GLN A 80 5.44 -2.97 -11.06
N LEU A 81 4.59 -2.13 -10.46
CA LEU A 81 4.45 -2.04 -9.01
C LEU A 81 3.94 -3.37 -8.45
N GLY A 82 2.83 -3.91 -8.98
CA GLY A 82 2.29 -5.20 -8.54
C GLY A 82 3.33 -6.33 -8.55
N HIS A 83 4.07 -6.46 -9.66
CA HIS A 83 5.15 -7.44 -9.80
C HIS A 83 6.31 -7.17 -8.83
N GLY A 84 6.74 -5.91 -8.70
CA GLY A 84 7.83 -5.51 -7.80
C GLY A 84 7.53 -5.80 -6.32
N TYR A 85 6.25 -5.74 -5.93
CA TYR A 85 5.79 -6.10 -4.59
C TYR A 85 5.45 -7.60 -4.42
N GLY A 86 5.67 -8.42 -5.46
CA GLY A 86 5.46 -9.87 -5.44
C GLY A 86 4.00 -10.32 -5.53
N HIS A 87 3.09 -9.43 -5.98
CA HIS A 87 1.68 -9.74 -6.14
C HIS A 87 1.34 -9.93 -7.62
N GLN A 88 0.96 -11.16 -8.01
CA GLN A 88 0.51 -11.46 -9.37
C GLN A 88 -0.86 -10.82 -9.67
N ARG A 89 -1.72 -10.69 -8.65
CA ARG A 89 -3.03 -10.07 -8.78
C ARG A 89 -3.43 -9.35 -7.50
N LEU A 90 -3.93 -8.14 -7.65
CA LEU A 90 -4.42 -7.30 -6.55
C LEU A 90 -5.84 -7.73 -6.16
N ASP A 91 -6.22 -7.56 -4.89
CA ASP A 91 -7.60 -7.85 -4.45
C ASP A 91 -8.59 -6.89 -5.10
N TRP A 92 -8.27 -5.59 -5.05
CA TRP A 92 -9.06 -4.55 -5.67
C TRP A 92 -8.20 -3.39 -6.15
N LEU A 93 -8.66 -2.74 -7.20
CA LEU A 93 -8.02 -1.61 -7.83
C LEU A 93 -9.07 -0.53 -8.10
N VAL A 94 -8.76 0.71 -7.72
CA VAL A 94 -9.60 1.87 -7.99
C VAL A 94 -8.90 2.82 -8.93
N VAL A 95 -9.54 3.18 -10.03
CA VAL A 95 -9.10 4.25 -10.92
C VAL A 95 -10.04 5.44 -10.76
N MET A 96 -9.48 6.59 -10.41
CA MET A 96 -10.25 7.81 -10.13
C MET A 96 -10.60 8.61 -11.39
N ASP A 97 -9.89 8.42 -12.48
CA ASP A 97 -10.07 9.12 -13.75
C ASP A 97 -10.73 8.17 -14.77
N PRO A 98 -11.59 8.66 -15.67
CA PRO A 98 -12.19 7.86 -16.73
C PRO A 98 -11.17 7.02 -17.49
N VAL A 99 -11.36 5.70 -17.42
CA VAL A 99 -10.62 4.73 -18.24
C VAL A 99 -11.38 4.55 -19.55
N ALA A 100 -10.68 4.70 -20.68
CA ALA A 100 -11.26 4.39 -21.98
C ALA A 100 -11.53 2.89 -22.11
N SER A 101 -12.61 2.53 -22.79
CA SER A 101 -13.06 1.13 -22.91
C SER A 101 -11.99 0.21 -23.51
N GLU A 102 -11.20 0.69 -24.48
CA GLU A 102 -10.10 -0.09 -25.05
C GLU A 102 -8.93 -0.38 -24.09
N GLN A 103 -8.87 0.32 -22.95
CA GLN A 103 -7.78 0.22 -21.98
C GLN A 103 -8.20 -0.51 -20.71
N ILE A 104 -9.48 -0.83 -20.54
CA ILE A 104 -9.99 -1.50 -19.33
C ILE A 104 -9.43 -2.90 -19.15
N ASP A 105 -9.13 -3.61 -20.25
CA ASP A 105 -8.64 -4.99 -20.23
C ASP A 105 -7.33 -5.10 -19.42
N CYS A 106 -6.39 -4.18 -19.64
CA CYS A 106 -5.12 -4.11 -18.91
C CYS A 106 -5.33 -4.00 -17.40
N TRP A 107 -6.29 -3.19 -16.96
CA TRP A 107 -6.61 -3.03 -15.55
C TRP A 107 -7.27 -4.27 -14.96
N THR A 108 -8.15 -4.95 -15.72
CA THR A 108 -8.83 -6.17 -15.26
C THR A 108 -7.92 -7.39 -15.15
N GLU A 109 -6.81 -7.42 -15.88
CA GLU A 109 -5.79 -8.44 -15.67
C GLU A 109 -5.08 -8.26 -14.32
N LEU A 110 -4.82 -7.00 -13.95
CA LEU A 110 -4.03 -6.64 -12.77
C LEU A 110 -4.72 -6.92 -11.42
N ALA A 111 -6.06 -6.86 -11.36
CA ALA A 111 -6.81 -6.99 -10.11
C ALA A 111 -8.07 -7.85 -10.26
N HIS A 112 -8.47 -8.53 -9.19
CA HIS A 112 -9.72 -9.28 -9.15
C HIS A 112 -10.96 -8.37 -9.24
N THR A 113 -10.88 -7.20 -8.62
CA THR A 113 -11.97 -6.22 -8.64
C THR A 113 -11.44 -4.87 -9.11
N VAL A 114 -11.82 -4.44 -10.31
CA VAL A 114 -11.53 -3.09 -10.80
C VAL A 114 -12.76 -2.20 -10.63
N ARG A 115 -12.55 -0.99 -10.13
CA ARG A 115 -13.54 0.09 -10.07
C ARG A 115 -12.93 1.33 -10.69
N ALA A 116 -13.40 1.70 -11.87
CA ALA A 116 -12.98 2.92 -12.55
C ALA A 116 -14.15 3.92 -12.57
N GLU A 117 -13.84 5.21 -12.63
CA GLU A 117 -14.82 6.19 -13.07
C GLU A 117 -15.20 5.87 -14.53
N HIS A 118 -16.49 5.75 -14.82
CA HIS A 118 -16.97 5.48 -16.17
C HIS A 118 -18.11 6.44 -16.46
N GLN A 119 -17.99 7.20 -17.56
CA GLN A 119 -19.01 8.16 -18.01
C GLN A 119 -19.45 9.18 -16.93
N GLY A 120 -18.51 9.66 -16.11
CA GLY A 120 -18.77 10.65 -15.06
C GLY A 120 -19.45 10.11 -13.79
N GLN A 121 -19.59 8.78 -13.67
CA GLN A 121 -20.04 8.14 -12.44
C GLN A 121 -18.84 7.82 -11.54
N PRO A 122 -18.91 8.20 -10.25
CA PRO A 122 -17.80 7.95 -9.33
C PRO A 122 -17.55 6.44 -9.21
N PRO A 123 -16.29 6.00 -9.05
CA PRO A 123 -15.94 4.57 -9.02
C PRO A 123 -16.58 3.82 -7.85
N LEU A 124 -17.01 4.54 -6.83
CA LEU A 124 -17.72 4.05 -5.65
C LEU A 124 -18.81 5.04 -5.26
N LEU A 125 -20.04 4.53 -5.14
CA LEU A 125 -21.19 5.31 -4.67
C LEU A 125 -21.16 5.47 -3.14
N PRO A 126 -21.75 6.55 -2.59
CA PRO A 126 -21.91 6.71 -1.14
C PRO A 126 -22.58 5.47 -0.52
N GLY A 127 -21.92 4.88 0.48
CA GLY A 127 -22.38 3.63 1.14
C GLY A 127 -21.77 2.34 0.57
N GLN A 128 -21.20 2.36 -0.64
CA GLN A 128 -20.40 1.24 -1.12
C GLN A 128 -19.01 1.25 -0.49
N ARG A 129 -18.44 0.07 -0.25
CA ARG A 129 -17.09 -0.10 0.30
C ARG A 129 -16.37 -1.22 -0.44
N LEU A 130 -15.11 -1.00 -0.78
CA LEU A 130 -14.22 -2.08 -1.17
C LEU A 130 -13.59 -2.62 0.09
N GLN A 131 -13.84 -3.89 0.38
CA GLN A 131 -13.39 -4.54 1.60
C GLN A 131 -12.68 -5.84 1.24
N SER A 132 -11.43 -5.93 1.63
CA SER A 132 -10.67 -7.17 1.74
C SER A 132 -10.17 -7.33 3.19
N PRO A 133 -9.75 -8.51 3.63
CA PRO A 133 -9.17 -8.71 4.96
C PRO A 133 -8.06 -7.70 5.23
N GLY A 134 -8.25 -6.89 6.27
CA GLY A 134 -7.32 -5.83 6.69
C GLY A 134 -7.24 -4.59 5.79
N LEU A 135 -7.98 -4.52 4.68
CA LEU A 135 -8.01 -3.37 3.77
C LEU A 135 -9.45 -2.95 3.48
N MET A 136 -9.80 -1.70 3.77
CA MET A 136 -11.12 -1.17 3.47
C MET A 136 -11.03 0.23 2.89
N LEU A 137 -11.64 0.46 1.74
CA LEU A 137 -11.81 1.78 1.16
C LEU A 137 -13.29 2.15 1.15
N ARG A 138 -13.62 3.33 1.68
CA ARG A 138 -14.98 3.87 1.68
C ARG A 138 -14.98 5.35 1.25
N PRO A 139 -15.89 5.79 0.36
CA PRO A 139 -16.12 7.20 0.11
C PRO A 139 -16.63 7.90 1.37
N LEU A 140 -16.14 9.11 1.62
CA LEU A 140 -16.66 10.00 2.64
C LEU A 140 -17.71 10.94 2.03
N HIS A 141 -18.76 11.23 2.78
CA HIS A 141 -19.82 12.13 2.33
C HIS A 141 -19.30 13.59 2.24
N GLY A 142 -19.62 14.28 1.15
CA GLY A 142 -19.30 15.70 0.96
C GLY A 142 -19.21 16.11 -0.51
N GLN A 143 -19.14 17.41 -0.78
CA GLN A 143 -18.87 17.95 -2.12
C GLN A 143 -17.44 17.65 -2.59
N ASP A 144 -16.49 17.59 -1.65
CA ASP A 144 -15.11 17.20 -1.93
C ASP A 144 -14.98 15.67 -2.00
N ARG A 145 -14.38 15.16 -3.08
CA ARG A 145 -14.03 13.74 -3.28
C ARG A 145 -13.03 13.30 -2.21
N ARG A 146 -13.55 12.80 -1.09
CA ARG A 146 -12.77 12.32 0.07
C ARG A 146 -12.96 10.83 0.26
N TRP A 147 -11.90 10.14 0.66
CA TRP A 147 -11.87 8.71 0.85
C TRP A 147 -11.30 8.37 2.22
N ASN A 148 -11.85 7.34 2.85
CA ASN A 148 -11.28 6.75 4.04
C ASN A 148 -10.71 5.39 3.68
N LEU A 149 -9.39 5.28 3.76
CA LEU A 149 -8.65 4.04 3.57
C LEU A 149 -8.27 3.50 4.96
N ARG A 150 -8.76 2.32 5.30
CA ARG A 150 -8.40 1.62 6.52
C ARG A 150 -7.49 0.45 6.19
N VAL A 151 -6.31 0.42 6.79
CA VAL A 151 -5.30 -0.64 6.65
C VAL A 151 -4.92 -1.13 8.03
N ASN A 152 -5.09 -2.42 8.30
CA ASN A 152 -4.80 -3.05 9.60
C ASN A 152 -5.39 -2.27 10.81
N GLY A 153 -6.62 -1.78 10.68
CA GLY A 153 -7.30 -0.99 11.71
C GLY A 153 -6.92 0.50 11.77
N GLN A 154 -5.78 0.90 11.19
CA GLN A 154 -5.41 2.31 11.04
C GLN A 154 -6.21 2.95 9.91
N SER A 155 -6.79 4.13 10.16
CA SER A 155 -7.64 4.83 9.21
C SER A 155 -6.91 6.06 8.70
N HIS A 156 -6.67 6.11 7.39
CA HIS A 156 -6.06 7.23 6.71
C HIS A 156 -7.10 7.91 5.81
N ARG A 157 -7.23 9.22 5.95
CA ARG A 157 -8.11 10.02 5.11
C ARG A 157 -7.35 10.55 3.91
N LEU A 158 -7.98 10.49 2.76
CA LEU A 158 -7.46 10.94 1.48
C LEU A 158 -8.42 11.98 0.91
N LYS A 159 -7.88 13.04 0.35
CA LYS A 159 -8.62 14.06 -0.37
C LYS A 159 -8.11 14.11 -1.79
N GLN A 160 -9.01 14.06 -2.76
CA GLN A 160 -8.71 14.33 -4.15
C GLN A 160 -8.93 15.81 -4.43
N SER A 161 -7.92 16.48 -5.00
CA SER A 161 -8.01 17.85 -5.49
C SER A 161 -8.75 17.89 -6.83
N SER A 162 -9.29 19.06 -7.21
CA SER A 162 -9.96 19.29 -8.50
C SER A 162 -9.09 18.96 -9.71
N GLY A 163 -7.76 18.97 -9.57
CA GLY A 163 -6.80 18.54 -10.59
C GLY A 163 -6.46 17.04 -10.58
N GLY A 164 -7.24 16.19 -9.91
CA GLY A 164 -7.04 14.73 -9.88
C GLY A 164 -5.98 14.23 -8.88
N ALA A 165 -5.25 15.14 -8.23
CA ALA A 165 -4.20 14.81 -7.26
C ALA A 165 -4.77 14.26 -5.93
N LEU A 166 -4.31 13.10 -5.50
CA LEU A 166 -4.55 12.47 -4.19
C LEU A 166 -3.59 13.01 -3.13
N ARG A 167 -4.12 13.53 -2.02
CA ARG A 167 -3.34 13.98 -0.86
C ARG A 167 -3.84 13.32 0.41
N TRP A 168 -2.92 13.01 1.31
CA TRP A 168 -3.28 12.66 2.68
C TRP A 168 -3.94 13.86 3.34
N ASP A 169 -5.14 13.63 3.86
CA ASP A 169 -5.80 14.54 4.76
C ASP A 169 -5.22 14.25 6.15
N HIS A 170 -4.19 15.03 6.52
CA HIS A 170 -3.65 14.97 7.87
C HIS A 170 -4.73 15.48 8.82
N ALA A 171 -5.48 14.55 9.39
CA ALA A 171 -6.28 14.82 10.58
C ALA A 171 -5.29 15.14 11.69
N GLY A 172 -5.20 16.43 12.05
CA GLY A 172 -4.59 16.87 13.30
C GLY A 172 -5.31 16.29 14.51
#